data_AF-A0A7Y7DMX7-F1
#
_entry.id   AF-A0A7Y7DMX7-F1
#
_cell.length_a   1.000
_cell.length_b   1.000
_cell.length_c   1.000
_cell.angle_alpha   90.00
_cell.angle_beta   90.00
_cell.angle_gamma   90.00
#
_symmetry.space_group_name_H-M   'P 1'
#
loop_
_entity.id
_entity.type
_entity.pdbx_description
1 polymer ?
#
loop_
_entity_poly.entity_id
_entity_poly.type
_entity_poly.pdbx_seq_one_letter_code
_entity_poly.pdbx_strand_id
1 'polypeptide(L)'
;MMDWTDRHCRYFHRLLSKEALLYTEMVTSPAVVHGKRDQLLAFNEAEHPVAVQLGGSDPKELAEATRISAEYGYDEVNLNCGCPSDRVQSGAFGAVLMKSPDLVAACVAEMIAASPVEVTVKCRIGVD
;
A
#
# COMPACT_ATOMS: atom_id res chain seq x y z
N MET A 1 5.77 -8.16 0.40
CA MET A 1 5.33 -9.55 0.71
C MET A 1 5.14 -9.66 2.21
N MET A 2 3.95 -10.06 2.67
CA MET A 2 3.64 -10.22 4.10
C MET A 2 4.65 -11.14 4.80
N ASP A 3 5.02 -10.81 6.02
CA ASP A 3 6.00 -11.45 6.91
C ASP A 3 7.43 -11.56 6.35
N TRP A 4 7.72 -10.87 5.24
CA TRP A 4 9.04 -10.91 4.61
C TRP A 4 9.61 -9.52 4.37
N THR A 5 8.90 -8.64 3.65
CA THR A 5 9.43 -7.33 3.26
C THR A 5 9.20 -6.28 4.34
N ASP A 6 9.53 -6.62 5.59
CA ASP A 6 9.63 -5.65 6.67
C ASP A 6 10.82 -4.70 6.43
N ARG A 7 10.99 -3.68 7.27
CA ARG A 7 12.09 -2.71 7.13
C ARG A 7 13.49 -3.35 7.22
N HIS A 8 13.64 -4.45 7.95
CA HIS A 8 14.93 -5.12 8.13
C HIS A 8 15.33 -5.87 6.85
N CYS A 9 14.38 -6.59 6.25
CA CYS A 9 14.55 -7.25 4.96
C CYS A 9 14.77 -6.24 3.83
N ARG A 10 14.00 -5.15 3.80
CA ARG A 10 14.16 -4.10 2.79
C ARG A 10 15.52 -3.41 2.90
N TYR A 11 16.00 -3.12 4.12
CA TYR A 11 17.36 -2.62 4.29
C TYR A 11 18.41 -3.60 3.76
N PHE A 12 18.26 -4.89 4.04
CA PHE A 12 19.15 -5.91 3.46
C PHE A 12 19.10 -5.93 1.91
N HIS A 13 17.90 -5.86 1.30
CA HIS A 13 17.78 -5.78 -0.15
C HIS A 13 18.45 -4.53 -0.74
N ARG A 14 18.41 -3.40 -0.04
CA ARG A 14 19.12 -2.18 -0.45
C ARG A 14 20.64 -2.36 -0.47
N LEU A 15 21.21 -3.20 0.39
CA LEU A 15 22.64 -3.53 0.34
C LEU A 15 23.01 -4.32 -0.92
N LEU A 16 22.05 -5.05 -1.50
CA LEU A 16 22.25 -5.84 -2.72
C LEU A 16 22.04 -5.02 -4.00
N SER A 17 21.09 -4.07 -3.99
CA SER A 17 20.82 -3.19 -5.13
C SER A 17 20.49 -1.77 -4.71
N LYS A 18 21.13 -0.81 -5.38
CA LYS A 18 20.85 0.63 -5.22
C LYS A 18 19.72 1.14 -6.11
N GLU A 19 19.25 0.32 -7.05
CA GLU A 19 18.32 0.75 -8.10
C GLU A 19 16.92 0.15 -7.95
N ALA A 20 16.77 -0.92 -7.17
CA ALA A 20 15.47 -1.56 -6.99
C ALA A 20 14.49 -0.66 -6.22
N LEU A 21 13.26 -0.58 -6.72
CA LEU A 21 12.10 -0.09 -5.95
C LEU A 21 11.69 -1.15 -4.94
N LEU A 22 11.70 -0.78 -3.66
CA LEU A 22 11.30 -1.67 -2.58
C LEU A 22 9.82 -1.47 -2.26
N TYR A 23 9.11 -2.53 -1.91
CA TYR A 23 7.71 -2.44 -1.45
C TYR A 23 7.61 -2.90 -0.01
N THR A 24 6.80 -2.20 0.79
CA THR A 24 6.43 -2.66 2.13
C THR A 24 5.63 -3.96 2.09
N GLU A 25 5.42 -4.52 3.27
CA GLU A 25 4.25 -5.36 3.50
C GLU A 25 2.95 -4.57 3.26
N MET A 26 1.85 -5.28 2.99
CA MET A 26 0.56 -4.61 2.86
C MET A 26 0.09 -4.16 4.24
N VAL A 27 -0.23 -2.87 4.37
CA VAL A 27 -0.80 -2.28 5.59
C VAL A 27 -2.24 -1.86 5.30
N THR A 28 -3.17 -2.12 6.20
CA THR A 28 -4.57 -1.72 5.96
C THR A 28 -4.77 -0.24 6.24
N SER A 29 -5.63 0.41 5.46
CA SER A 29 -5.99 1.83 5.64
C SER A 29 -6.52 2.14 7.04
N PRO A 30 -7.41 1.34 7.66
CA PRO A 30 -7.80 1.57 9.05
C PRO A 30 -6.62 1.52 10.03
N ALA A 31 -5.65 0.63 9.81
CA ALA A 31 -4.48 0.52 10.68
C ALA A 31 -3.57 1.75 10.55
N VAL A 32 -3.44 2.32 9.35
CA VAL A 32 -2.70 3.57 9.14
C VAL A 32 -3.43 4.75 9.79
N VAL A 33 -4.75 4.87 9.59
CA VAL A 33 -5.53 6.02 10.08
C VAL A 33 -5.63 6.01 11.61
N HIS A 34 -5.90 4.85 12.21
CA HIS A 34 -6.25 4.73 13.64
C HIS A 34 -5.20 4.02 14.52
N GLY A 35 -4.24 3.33 13.91
CA GLY A 35 -3.26 2.51 14.62
C GLY A 35 -1.97 3.23 15.02
N LYS A 36 -0.97 2.44 15.40
CA LYS A 36 0.36 2.92 15.79
C LYS A 36 1.24 3.14 14.55
N ARG A 37 1.07 4.29 13.91
CA ARG A 37 1.68 4.65 12.62
C ARG A 37 3.18 4.37 12.54
N ASP A 38 3.97 4.76 13.55
CA ASP A 38 5.42 4.51 13.53
C ASP A 38 5.80 3.02 13.48
N GLN A 39 4.99 2.14 14.06
CA GLN A 39 5.24 0.70 14.00
C GLN A 39 4.92 0.12 12.62
N LEU A 40 4.00 0.77 11.90
CA LEU A 40 3.50 0.31 10.60
C LEU A 40 4.27 0.93 9.43
N LEU A 41 4.68 2.19 9.56
CA LEU A 41 5.14 3.02 8.45
C LEU A 41 6.59 3.46 8.56
N ALA A 42 7.24 3.39 9.73
CA ALA A 42 8.63 3.86 9.83
C ALA A 42 9.59 2.97 9.03
N PHE A 43 10.47 3.61 8.28
CA PHE A 43 11.52 2.98 7.48
C PHE A 43 12.85 3.75 7.65
N ASN A 44 13.97 3.17 7.22
CA ASN A 44 15.27 3.81 7.21
C ASN A 44 15.47 4.59 5.90
N GLU A 45 15.99 5.81 5.94
CA GLU A 45 16.22 6.65 4.73
C GLU A 45 17.01 5.93 3.62
N ALA A 46 17.90 4.99 3.95
CA ALA A 46 18.61 4.21 2.94
C ALA A 46 17.67 3.37 2.06
N GLU A 47 16.45 3.05 2.50
CA GLU A 47 15.50 2.23 1.77
C GLU A 47 15.02 2.87 0.45
N HIS A 48 15.18 4.19 0.26
CA HIS A 48 14.78 4.86 -0.98
C HIS A 48 15.44 4.28 -2.24
N PRO A 49 14.69 4.11 -3.35
CA PRO A 49 13.25 4.34 -3.46
C PRO A 49 12.40 3.22 -2.83
N VAL A 50 11.34 3.60 -2.11
CA VAL A 50 10.42 2.69 -1.39
C VAL A 50 8.95 3.10 -1.56
N ALA A 51 8.13 2.12 -1.91
CA ALA A 51 6.67 2.23 -2.04
C ALA A 51 5.97 1.62 -0.83
N VAL A 52 4.95 2.29 -0.32
CA VAL A 52 4.01 1.70 0.65
C VAL A 52 2.88 1.00 -0.10
N GLN A 53 2.46 -0.17 0.37
CA GLN A 53 1.27 -0.84 -0.15
C GLN A 53 0.12 -0.79 0.85
N LEU A 54 -0.98 -0.15 0.45
CA LEU A 54 -2.21 -0.02 1.22
C LEU A 54 -3.24 -1.08 0.82
N GLY A 55 -3.99 -1.57 1.81
CA GLY A 55 -5.20 -2.38 1.62
C GLY A 55 -6.43 -1.66 2.16
N GLY A 56 -7.49 -1.56 1.36
CA GLY A 56 -8.74 -0.90 1.77
C GLY A 56 -9.73 -0.80 0.63
N SER A 57 -10.93 -0.33 0.94
CA SER A 57 -12.03 -0.19 -0.02
C SER A 57 -12.92 1.04 0.23
N ASP A 58 -12.67 1.80 1.30
CA ASP A 58 -13.29 3.11 1.51
C ASP A 58 -12.42 4.20 0.86
N PRO A 59 -12.94 4.96 -0.12
CA PRO A 59 -12.15 5.99 -0.81
C PRO A 59 -11.59 7.07 0.11
N LYS A 60 -12.34 7.51 1.12
CA LYS A 60 -11.93 8.60 2.02
C LYS A 60 -10.89 8.11 3.03
N GLU A 61 -11.07 6.91 3.55
CA GLU A 61 -10.09 6.29 4.46
C GLU A 61 -8.77 6.02 3.73
N LEU A 62 -8.83 5.56 2.47
CA LEU A 62 -7.66 5.37 1.62
C LEU A 62 -6.96 6.71 1.30
N ALA A 63 -7.69 7.78 1.04
CA ALA A 63 -7.12 9.11 0.84
C ALA A 63 -6.36 9.60 2.09
N GLU A 64 -6.94 9.43 3.28
CA GLU A 64 -6.28 9.81 4.53
C GLU A 64 -5.04 8.94 4.81
N ALA A 65 -5.14 7.62 4.60
CA ALA A 65 -4.00 6.72 4.73
C ALA A 65 -2.88 7.06 3.72
N THR A 66 -3.25 7.49 2.52
CA THR A 66 -2.32 7.95 1.47
C THR A 66 -1.58 9.21 1.91
N ARG A 67 -2.31 10.23 2.40
CA ARG A 67 -1.74 11.46 2.94
C ARG A 67 -0.76 11.18 4.08
N ILE A 68 -1.17 10.38 5.06
CA ILE A 68 -0.32 9.98 6.19
C ILE A 68 0.92 9.27 5.68
N SER A 69 0.79 8.32 4.74
CA SER A 69 1.95 7.60 4.23
C SER A 69 2.91 8.52 3.48
N ALA A 70 2.41 9.43 2.65
CA ALA A 70 3.25 10.41 1.98
C ALA A 70 4.01 11.32 2.96
N GLU A 71 3.42 11.66 4.12
CA GLU A 71 4.09 12.42 5.20
C GLU A 71 5.24 11.64 5.86
N TYR A 72 5.24 10.31 5.81
CA TYR A 72 6.40 9.49 6.21
C TYR A 72 7.52 9.49 5.16
N GLY A 73 7.26 10.05 3.98
CA GLY A 73 8.27 10.23 2.92
C GLY A 73 8.34 9.11 1.89
N TYR A 74 7.36 8.20 1.80
CA TYR A 74 7.34 7.18 0.74
C TYR A 74 7.36 7.79 -0.67
N ASP A 75 8.07 7.16 -1.61
CA ASP A 75 8.20 7.64 -2.99
C ASP A 75 6.98 7.29 -3.87
N GLU A 76 6.20 6.30 -3.45
CA GLU A 76 5.01 5.80 -4.14
C GLU A 76 3.99 5.25 -3.14
N VAL A 77 2.70 5.44 -3.41
CA VAL A 77 1.60 4.81 -2.68
C VAL A 77 0.85 3.83 -3.57
N ASN A 78 0.89 2.54 -3.24
CA ASN A 78 0.31 1.47 -4.05
C ASN A 78 -0.97 0.91 -3.42
N LEU A 79 -2.04 0.76 -4.20
CA LEU A 79 -3.25 0.04 -3.79
C LEU A 79 -3.15 -1.46 -4.08
N ASN A 80 -3.37 -2.30 -3.07
CA ASN A 80 -3.51 -3.75 -3.25
C ASN A 80 -4.90 -4.11 -3.79
N CYS A 81 -4.95 -4.51 -5.05
CA CYS A 81 -6.14 -5.02 -5.74
C CYS A 81 -5.90 -6.48 -6.23
N GLY A 82 -5.20 -7.30 -5.44
CA GLY A 82 -4.76 -8.62 -5.91
C GLY A 82 -4.54 -9.71 -4.86
N CYS A 83 -4.60 -9.40 -3.56
CA CYS A 83 -4.51 -10.42 -2.51
C CYS A 83 -5.78 -11.30 -2.50
N PRO A 84 -5.68 -12.64 -2.64
CA PRO A 84 -6.87 -13.51 -2.66
C PRO A 84 -7.25 -14.06 -1.29
N SER A 85 -6.52 -13.73 -0.21
CA SER A 85 -6.69 -14.41 1.08
C SER A 85 -8.04 -14.10 1.74
N ASP A 86 -8.56 -15.07 2.51
CA ASP A 86 -9.87 -14.93 3.16
C ASP A 86 -9.94 -13.72 4.10
N ARG A 87 -8.80 -13.37 4.75
CA ARG A 87 -8.69 -12.21 5.64
C ARG A 87 -8.91 -10.87 4.93
N VAL A 88 -8.56 -10.77 3.65
CA VAL A 88 -8.78 -9.54 2.88
C VAL A 88 -10.17 -9.53 2.23
N GLN A 89 -10.70 -10.70 1.87
CA GLN A 89 -12.06 -10.83 1.35
C GLN A 89 -13.10 -10.40 2.39
N SER A 90 -12.93 -10.81 3.65
CA SER A 90 -13.83 -10.40 4.75
C SER A 90 -13.75 -8.90 5.07
N GLY A 91 -12.61 -8.26 4.77
CA GLY A 91 -12.44 -6.81 4.84
C GLY A 91 -12.88 -6.06 3.58
N ALA A 92 -13.39 -6.76 2.55
CA ALA A 92 -13.78 -6.21 1.25
C ALA A 92 -12.65 -5.49 0.49
N PHE A 93 -11.39 -5.94 0.60
CA PHE A 93 -10.26 -5.42 -0.16
C PHE A 93 -9.37 -6.52 -0.76
N GLY A 94 -8.40 -6.16 -1.60
CA GLY A 94 -7.59 -7.13 -2.35
C GLY A 94 -8.26 -7.58 -3.65
N ALA A 95 -8.15 -8.85 -4.01
CA ALA A 95 -8.63 -9.36 -5.30
C ALA A 95 -10.16 -9.22 -5.48
N VAL A 96 -10.93 -9.22 -4.39
CA VAL A 96 -12.40 -9.03 -4.44
C VAL A 96 -12.79 -7.68 -5.06
N LEU A 97 -11.94 -6.64 -4.93
CA LEU A 97 -12.16 -5.34 -5.54
C LEU A 97 -12.19 -5.39 -7.06
N MET A 98 -11.56 -6.39 -7.68
CA MET A 98 -11.59 -6.56 -9.14
C MET A 98 -13.01 -6.86 -9.67
N LYS A 99 -13.95 -7.27 -8.81
CA LYS A 99 -15.38 -7.42 -9.14
C LYS A 99 -16.14 -6.09 -9.14
N SER A 100 -15.53 -5.01 -8.68
CA SER A 100 -16.13 -3.69 -8.51
C SER A 100 -15.19 -2.61 -9.05
N PRO A 101 -14.95 -2.57 -10.37
CA PRO A 101 -14.00 -1.63 -10.98
C PRO A 101 -14.34 -0.15 -10.71
N ASP A 102 -15.63 0.20 -10.63
CA ASP A 102 -16.06 1.57 -10.30
C ASP A 102 -15.63 1.97 -8.88
N LEU A 103 -15.65 1.03 -7.93
CA LEU A 103 -15.15 1.27 -6.58
C LEU A 103 -13.64 1.45 -6.58
N VAL A 104 -12.90 0.62 -7.33
CA VAL A 104 -11.44 0.77 -7.48
C VAL A 104 -11.12 2.15 -8.07
N ALA A 105 -11.85 2.59 -9.09
CA ALA A 105 -11.67 3.90 -9.70
C ALA A 105 -11.93 5.03 -8.69
N ALA A 106 -13.00 4.94 -7.89
CA ALA A 106 -13.30 5.92 -6.84
C ALA A 106 -12.20 5.98 -5.77
N CYS A 107 -11.73 4.82 -5.30
CA CYS A 107 -10.63 4.72 -4.35
C CYS A 107 -9.35 5.35 -4.89
N VAL A 108 -8.92 4.97 -6.11
CA VAL A 108 -7.69 5.48 -6.72
C VAL A 108 -7.80 6.98 -6.99
N ALA A 109 -8.97 7.49 -7.41
CA ALA A 109 -9.18 8.92 -7.63
C ALA A 109 -8.98 9.74 -6.35
N GLU A 110 -9.55 9.30 -5.22
CA GLU A 110 -9.39 9.97 -3.93
C GLU A 110 -7.96 9.85 -3.39
N MET A 111 -7.29 8.70 -3.59
CA MET A 111 -5.87 8.54 -3.26
C MET A 111 -4.98 9.50 -4.08
N ILE A 112 -5.20 9.60 -5.40
CA ILE A 112 -4.46 10.53 -6.26
C ILE A 112 -4.67 11.97 -5.81
N ALA A 113 -5.91 12.36 -5.49
CA ALA A 113 -6.22 13.72 -5.05
C ALA A 113 -5.53 14.10 -3.73
N ALA A 114 -5.25 13.12 -2.86
CA ALA A 114 -4.60 13.32 -1.57
C ALA A 114 -3.07 13.14 -1.60
N SER A 115 -2.51 12.55 -2.65
CA SER A 115 -1.10 12.17 -2.72
C SER A 115 -0.22 13.22 -3.39
N PRO A 116 0.91 13.63 -2.78
CA PRO A 116 1.95 14.40 -3.46
C PRO A 116 2.89 13.52 -4.32
N VAL A 117 2.78 12.19 -4.22
CA VAL A 117 3.61 11.20 -4.94
C VAL A 117 2.75 10.28 -5.82
N GLU A 118 3.37 9.47 -6.67
CA GLU A 118 2.66 8.58 -7.59
C GLU A 118 1.77 7.58 -6.85
N VAL A 119 0.56 7.38 -7.36
CA VAL A 119 -0.38 6.36 -6.90
C VAL A 119 -0.48 5.26 -7.96
N THR A 120 -0.19 4.02 -7.57
CA THR A 120 -0.20 2.87 -8.47
C THR A 120 -1.14 1.78 -7.96
N VAL A 121 -1.42 0.77 -8.79
CA VAL A 121 -2.28 -0.37 -8.43
C VAL A 121 -1.58 -1.68 -8.74
N LYS A 122 -1.53 -2.58 -7.75
CA LYS A 122 -1.06 -3.96 -7.94
C LYS A 122 -2.27 -4.90 -8.01
N CYS A 123 -2.55 -5.45 -9.19
CA CYS A 123 -3.69 -6.35 -9.44
C CYS A 123 -3.29 -7.74 -9.94
N ARG A 124 -4.28 -8.62 -10.12
CA ARG A 124 -4.17 -9.88 -10.87
C ARG A 124 -4.62 -9.68 -12.32
N ILE A 125 -4.51 -10.73 -13.14
CA ILE A 125 -5.07 -10.74 -14.51
C ILE A 125 -6.60 -10.80 -14.52
N GLY A 126 -7.24 -11.30 -13.46
CA GLY A 126 -8.68 -11.47 -13.35
C GLY A 126 -9.09 -12.16 -12.05
N VAL A 127 -10.40 -12.21 -11.80
CA VAL A 127 -11.06 -12.97 -10.75
C VAL A 127 -12.34 -13.61 -11.30
N ASP A 128 -12.73 -14.75 -10.74
CA ASP A 128 -13.97 -15.47 -11.06
C ASP A 128 -15.12 -15.02 -10.13
#